data_AF-A0A081CVH2-F1
#
_entry.id   AF-A0A081CVH2-F1
#
_cell.length_a   1.000
_cell.length_b   1.000
_cell.length_c   1.000
_cell.angle_alpha   90.00
_cell.angle_beta   90.00
_cell.angle_gamma   90.00
#
_symmetry.space_group_name_H-M   'P 1'
#
loop_
_entity.id
_entity.type
_entity.pdbx_description
1 polymer ?
#
loop_
_entity_poly.entity_id
_entity_poly.type
_entity_poly.pdbx_seq_one_letter_code
_entity_poly.pdbx_strand_id
1 'polypeptide(L)'
;MHADELKSVYELSQMPATELFREQLDTPMARIARGLEPTASQHRLADIIQGTLRSPSMLRLSEEMERLQAGMRPLRGLQETMSAVSLIGTRAGSLAGLSVNGFGITPSVGTSLGAWEPLKIDSALGETISGVRRAMDDALAPYRRVGDSLRQMEEQQRDLRNTLLGALCGPVGEITRTAQWMGGISGDITGYGPRLGDSMRNAVEGMRSSMRGLEAPLTAHLARMSSVLGLGQAFSAEFESTRVKMSFLAGISEVSTPQSFLRGEAYQQLFGEWRVHPRLPRSFWYDVNERTRFYKDSDVDDGLIHASPGMALEIMIESGLATGMRSDDGAVAVVAVGDVSMTVRSRSPRHDAFTAVSVFEQELRTFVSRKMEERFGTYWFRDRASNLVGKAKAARKAALERGEEFLPLIEFTDLGELATLMQSKANWDDVFGDIFIHRDAFSLDMQRLIAVRRPAMHARPVDGVLLVEMLCVIRRLSVRIANDGAWKADSELDR
;
A
#
# COMPACT_ATOMS: atom_id res chain seq x y z
N MET A 1 42.14 5.65 -7.26
CA MET A 1 41.71 6.24 -5.97
C MET A 1 42.94 6.73 -5.26
N HIS A 2 43.08 8.04 -5.11
CA HIS A 2 44.29 8.67 -4.59
C HIS A 2 44.31 8.65 -3.06
N ALA A 3 45.50 8.49 -2.48
CA ALA A 3 45.71 8.35 -1.04
C ALA A 3 45.19 9.55 -0.20
N ASP A 4 44.96 10.71 -0.82
CA ASP A 4 44.43 11.89 -0.16
C ASP A 4 42.92 11.81 0.13
N GLU A 5 42.13 11.08 -0.67
CA GLU A 5 40.70 10.88 -0.40
C GLU A 5 40.46 9.91 0.77
N LEU A 6 41.32 8.91 0.91
CA LEU A 6 41.24 7.97 2.05
C LEU A 6 41.65 8.62 3.37
N LYS A 7 42.51 9.65 3.32
CA LYS A 7 42.95 10.37 4.51
C LYS A 7 41.84 11.29 5.07
N SER A 8 41.06 11.94 4.20
CA SER A 8 39.96 12.82 4.67
C SER A 8 38.78 12.03 5.24
N VAL A 9 38.47 10.85 4.66
CA VAL A 9 37.40 9.98 5.18
C VAL A 9 37.79 9.36 6.53
N TYR A 10 39.07 9.03 6.71
CA TYR A 10 39.56 8.50 8.00
C TYR A 10 39.57 9.58 9.09
N GLU A 11 39.96 10.81 8.77
CA GLU A 11 39.92 11.94 9.71
C GLU A 11 38.47 12.32 10.11
N LEU A 12 37.52 12.29 9.17
CA LEU A 12 36.08 12.50 9.45
C LEU A 12 35.46 11.39 10.32
N SER A 13 35.97 10.16 10.22
CA SER A 13 35.48 9.01 11.01
C SER A 13 35.93 9.04 12.48
N GLN A 14 36.93 9.85 12.81
CA GLN A 14 37.51 9.96 14.16
C GLN A 14 37.01 11.20 14.92
N MET A 15 36.21 12.08 14.30
CA MET A 15 35.65 13.25 14.97
C MET A 15 34.50 12.85 15.91
N PRO A 16 34.45 13.38 17.15
CA PRO A 16 33.28 13.23 18.02
C PRO A 16 32.05 13.79 17.31
N ALA A 17 30.92 13.04 17.32
CA ALA A 17 29.70 13.41 16.60
C ALA A 17 29.25 14.87 16.86
N THR A 18 29.50 15.38 18.07
CA THR A 18 29.18 16.75 18.46
C THR A 18 29.95 17.84 17.71
N GLU A 19 31.15 17.55 17.18
CA GLU A 19 31.94 18.50 16.37
C GLU A 19 31.55 18.45 14.90
N LEU A 20 31.24 17.26 14.37
CA LEU A 20 30.72 17.07 13.02
C LEU A 20 29.38 17.83 12.82
N PHE A 21 28.53 17.83 13.85
CA PHE A 21 27.29 18.60 13.89
C PHE A 21 27.52 20.12 14.00
N ARG A 22 28.63 20.56 14.61
CA ARG A 22 28.92 21.98 14.84
C ARG A 22 29.38 22.70 13.58
N GLU A 23 30.15 22.02 12.73
CA GLU A 23 30.57 22.56 11.42
C GLU A 23 29.43 22.62 10.40
N GLN A 24 28.55 21.60 10.36
CA GLN A 24 27.41 21.60 9.43
C GLN A 24 26.31 22.61 9.80
N LEU A 25 26.30 23.10 11.05
CA LEU A 25 25.28 24.03 11.55
C LEU A 25 25.69 25.51 11.49
N ASP A 26 26.88 25.89 11.01
CA ASP A 26 27.23 27.32 10.84
C ASP A 26 26.68 27.91 9.52
N THR A 27 25.40 27.66 9.27
CA THR A 27 24.68 28.24 8.14
C THR A 27 24.29 29.70 8.44
N PRO A 28 24.06 30.53 7.41
CA PRO A 28 23.61 31.92 7.58
C PRO A 28 22.35 32.04 8.47
N MET A 29 21.45 31.04 8.44
CA MET A 29 20.27 30.94 9.29
C MET A 29 20.59 30.71 10.78
N ALA A 30 21.63 29.94 11.08
CA ALA A 30 22.08 29.70 12.46
C ALA A 30 22.81 30.90 13.08
N ARG A 31 23.27 31.85 12.26
CA ARG A 31 23.78 33.16 12.71
C ARG A 31 22.63 34.12 13.06
N ILE A 32 21.53 34.06 12.33
CA ILE A 32 20.31 34.83 12.61
C ILE A 32 19.66 34.37 13.93
N ALA A 33 19.62 33.06 14.19
CA ALA A 33 19.07 32.51 15.44
C ALA A 33 19.88 32.85 16.70
N ARG A 34 21.15 33.28 16.56
CA ARG A 34 22.06 33.60 17.68
C ARG A 34 22.05 35.08 18.09
N GLY A 35 21.21 35.92 17.51
CA GLY A 35 21.00 37.30 17.98
C GLY A 35 22.18 38.24 17.75
N LEU A 36 22.88 38.10 16.62
CA LEU A 36 23.79 39.17 16.15
C LEU A 36 22.97 40.35 15.62
N GLU A 37 23.42 41.58 15.91
CA GLU A 37 22.61 42.79 15.74
C GLU A 37 22.10 43.01 14.30
N PRO A 38 20.82 43.43 14.15
CA PRO A 38 20.21 43.62 12.85
C PRO A 38 20.87 44.75 12.07
N THR A 39 21.02 44.56 10.76
CA THR A 39 21.56 45.61 9.89
C THR A 39 20.57 46.76 9.74
N ALA A 40 21.06 47.98 9.49
CA ALA A 40 20.22 49.17 9.30
C ALA A 40 19.14 49.04 8.21
N SER A 41 19.29 48.09 7.28
CA SER A 41 18.29 47.72 6.28
C SER A 41 17.12 46.90 6.85
N GLN A 42 17.32 46.12 7.92
CA GLN A 42 16.29 45.30 8.58
C GLN A 42 15.41 46.14 9.51
N HIS A 43 15.96 47.17 10.17
CA HIS A 43 15.15 48.14 10.92
C HIS A 43 14.21 48.93 10.01
N ARG A 44 14.66 49.34 8.82
CA ARG A 44 13.77 50.01 7.85
C ARG A 44 12.67 49.10 7.32
N LEU A 45 12.95 47.81 7.14
CA LEU A 45 11.95 46.83 6.72
C LEU A 45 10.92 46.54 7.84
N ALA A 46 11.37 46.46 9.09
CA ALA A 46 10.49 46.33 10.25
C ALA A 46 9.60 47.56 10.46
N ASP A 47 10.12 48.77 10.27
CA ASP A 47 9.34 50.02 10.37
C ASP A 47 8.32 50.16 9.23
N ILE A 48 8.68 49.73 8.00
CA ILE A 48 7.75 49.69 6.86
C ILE A 48 6.65 48.65 7.09
N ILE A 49 6.98 47.49 7.66
CA ILE A 49 6.00 46.45 7.98
C ILE A 49 5.08 46.91 9.12
N GLN A 50 5.60 47.53 10.19
CA GLN A 50 4.79 48.06 11.29
C GLN A 50 3.90 49.23 10.87
N GLY A 51 4.33 50.07 9.92
CA GLY A 51 3.51 51.13 9.34
C GLY A 51 2.35 50.62 8.48
N THR A 52 2.48 49.42 7.89
CA THR A 52 1.46 48.83 7.00
C THR A 52 0.48 47.90 7.74
N LEU A 53 0.78 47.53 9.00
CA LEU A 53 0.00 46.58 9.81
C LEU A 53 -1.18 47.19 10.61
N ARG A 54 -1.49 48.48 10.46
CA ARG A 54 -2.63 49.12 11.15
C ARG A 54 -3.94 49.11 10.36
N SER A 55 -4.08 48.21 9.39
CA SER A 55 -5.39 47.92 8.80
C SER A 55 -6.13 46.89 9.66
N PRO A 56 -7.40 47.12 10.04
CA PRO A 56 -8.23 46.15 10.75
C PRO A 56 -8.26 44.76 10.07
N SER A 57 -8.06 44.71 8.75
CA SER A 57 -8.00 43.47 7.96
C SER A 57 -6.75 42.63 8.25
N MET A 58 -5.60 43.26 8.52
CA MET A 58 -4.33 42.57 8.75
C MET A 58 -4.22 42.02 10.17
N LEU A 59 -4.82 42.69 11.16
CA LEU A 59 -4.94 42.17 12.53
C LEU A 59 -5.82 40.92 12.56
N ARG A 60 -6.94 40.91 11.83
CA ARG A 60 -7.76 39.70 11.64
C ARG A 60 -6.98 38.57 10.98
N LEU A 61 -6.21 38.88 9.95
CA LEU A 61 -5.39 37.88 9.25
C LEU A 61 -4.28 37.30 10.15
N SER A 62 -3.67 38.13 11.00
CA SER A 62 -2.67 37.70 11.99
C SER A 62 -3.27 36.79 13.06
N GLU A 63 -4.45 37.14 13.58
CA GLU A 63 -5.17 36.30 14.55
C GLU A 63 -5.61 34.96 13.91
N GLU A 64 -6.01 34.96 12.64
CA GLU A 64 -6.31 33.73 11.90
C GLU A 64 -5.07 32.89 11.61
N MET A 65 -3.92 33.51 11.29
CA MET A 65 -2.65 32.80 11.11
C MET A 65 -2.13 32.20 12.42
N GLU A 66 -2.27 32.89 13.56
CA GLU A 66 -1.93 32.32 14.87
C GLU A 66 -2.86 31.16 15.25
N ARG A 67 -4.16 31.26 14.95
CA ARG A 67 -5.11 30.15 15.13
C ARG A 67 -4.77 28.95 14.24
N LEU A 68 -4.40 29.19 12.98
CA LEU A 68 -3.91 28.16 12.06
C LEU A 68 -2.63 27.50 12.60
N GLN A 69 -1.66 28.30 13.05
CA GLN A 69 -0.41 27.79 13.59
C GLN A 69 -0.61 27.00 14.90
N ALA A 70 -1.53 27.44 15.76
CA ALA A 70 -1.93 26.71 16.96
C ALA A 70 -2.64 25.38 16.60
N GLY A 71 -3.51 25.39 15.59
CA GLY A 71 -4.18 24.19 15.06
C GLY A 71 -3.22 23.20 14.39
N MET A 72 -2.07 23.65 13.88
CA MET A 72 -1.05 22.79 13.26
C MET A 72 -0.04 22.16 14.23
N ARG A 73 0.06 22.62 15.49
CA ARG A 73 0.96 22.02 16.51
C ARG A 73 0.72 20.51 16.73
N PRO A 74 -0.51 19.98 16.76
CA PRO A 74 -0.79 18.54 16.83
C PRO A 74 -0.17 17.71 15.69
N LEU A 75 0.00 18.29 14.49
CA LEU A 75 0.53 17.58 13.32
C LEU A 75 2.05 17.36 13.40
N ARG A 76 2.80 18.28 14.01
CA ARG A 76 4.23 18.04 14.31
C ARG A 76 4.40 16.94 15.36
N GLY A 77 3.56 16.93 16.39
CA GLY A 77 3.52 15.83 17.35
C GLY A 77 3.20 14.49 16.68
N LEU A 78 2.29 14.47 15.69
CA LEU A 78 2.01 13.29 14.87
C LEU A 78 3.27 12.81 14.14
N GLN A 79 3.97 13.69 13.44
CA GLN A 79 5.20 13.34 12.72
C GLN A 79 6.28 12.76 13.65
N GLU A 80 6.49 13.36 14.83
CA GLU A 80 7.43 12.88 15.84
C GLU A 80 7.01 11.51 16.40
N THR A 81 5.73 11.31 16.67
CA THR A 81 5.22 10.02 17.17
C THR A 81 5.22 8.94 16.10
N MET A 82 4.92 9.26 14.84
CA MET A 82 5.03 8.29 13.74
C MET A 82 6.48 7.88 13.51
N SER A 83 7.43 8.82 13.67
CA SER A 83 8.86 8.52 13.62
C SER A 83 9.27 7.60 14.79
N ALA A 84 8.76 7.85 16.00
CA ALA A 84 8.97 6.98 17.15
C ALA A 84 8.34 5.58 16.97
N VAL A 85 7.14 5.51 16.40
CA VAL A 85 6.44 4.25 16.09
C VAL A 85 7.16 3.46 15.00
N SER A 86 7.72 4.11 13.98
CA SER A 86 8.59 3.46 12.98
C SER A 86 9.83 2.82 13.63
N LEU A 87 10.44 3.52 14.59
CA LEU A 87 11.59 3.03 15.37
C LEU A 87 11.24 1.85 16.30
N ILE A 88 9.98 1.73 16.72
CA ILE A 88 9.47 0.58 17.49
C ILE A 88 9.04 -0.54 16.54
N GLY A 89 8.50 -0.22 15.37
CA GLY A 89 8.14 -1.16 14.31
C GLY A 89 9.34 -1.98 13.81
N THR A 90 10.52 -1.38 13.74
CA THR A 90 11.78 -2.12 13.44
C THR A 90 12.17 -3.11 14.54
N ARG A 91 11.78 -2.88 15.80
CA ARG A 91 11.88 -3.88 16.88
C ARG A 91 10.74 -4.91 16.84
N ALA A 92 9.54 -4.52 16.43
CA ALA A 92 8.42 -5.44 16.24
C ALA A 92 8.59 -6.37 15.02
N GLY A 93 9.42 -6.00 14.04
CA GLY A 93 9.86 -6.91 12.97
C GLY A 93 10.56 -8.17 13.48
N SER A 94 11.15 -8.14 14.69
CA SER A 94 11.65 -9.35 15.36
C SER A 94 10.53 -10.27 15.91
N LEU A 95 9.30 -9.75 16.06
CA LEU A 95 8.10 -10.49 16.46
C LEU A 95 7.34 -11.07 15.26
N ALA A 96 7.58 -10.62 14.03
CA ALA A 96 7.07 -11.28 12.81
C ALA A 96 7.63 -12.72 12.68
N GLY A 97 8.82 -12.98 13.23
CA GLY A 97 9.38 -14.31 13.41
C GLY A 97 8.60 -15.21 14.38
N LEU A 98 7.67 -14.67 15.17
CA LEU A 98 6.76 -15.45 16.04
C LEU A 98 5.49 -15.91 15.31
N SER A 99 5.25 -15.48 14.06
CA SER A 99 4.17 -16.03 13.24
C SER A 99 4.51 -17.41 12.65
N VAL A 100 5.77 -17.82 12.72
CA VAL A 100 6.29 -19.08 12.16
C VAL A 100 5.87 -20.31 13.01
N ASN A 101 5.56 -20.11 14.29
CA ASN A 101 4.99 -21.14 15.16
C ASN A 101 3.55 -20.75 15.51
N GLY A 102 2.57 -21.46 14.93
CA GLY A 102 1.13 -21.18 14.99
C GLY A 102 0.61 -20.38 16.20
N PHE A 103 -0.18 -19.36 15.88
CA PHE A 103 -1.00 -18.51 16.75
C PHE A 103 -0.29 -17.74 17.89
N GLY A 104 -0.13 -16.43 17.69
CA GLY A 104 -0.22 -15.50 18.80
C GLY A 104 0.38 -14.12 18.55
N ILE A 105 -0.49 -13.13 18.29
CA ILE A 105 -0.24 -11.79 18.85
C ILE A 105 -0.25 -11.98 20.37
N THR A 106 0.93 -12.10 20.96
CA THR A 106 1.06 -12.38 22.39
C THR A 106 0.47 -11.22 23.23
N PRO A 107 -0.03 -11.47 24.45
CA PRO A 107 -0.52 -10.41 25.34
C PRO A 107 0.48 -9.27 25.56
N SER A 108 1.78 -9.53 25.41
CA SER A 108 2.86 -8.52 25.48
C SER A 108 2.81 -7.51 24.34
N VAL A 109 2.36 -7.90 23.14
CA VAL A 109 2.10 -6.97 22.03
C VAL A 109 0.92 -6.06 22.38
N GLY A 110 -0.18 -6.62 22.90
CA GLY A 110 -1.34 -5.83 23.38
C GLY A 110 -0.97 -4.85 24.50
N THR A 111 -0.08 -5.25 25.41
CA THR A 111 0.42 -4.39 26.49
C THR A 111 1.34 -3.28 25.95
N SER A 112 2.17 -3.60 24.95
CA SER A 112 3.05 -2.63 24.29
C SER A 112 2.27 -1.58 23.50
N LEU A 113 1.17 -1.97 22.85
CA LEU A 113 0.23 -1.07 22.18
C LEU A 113 -0.55 -0.20 23.17
N GLY A 114 -0.88 -0.74 24.35
CA GLY A 114 -1.56 -0.01 25.43
C GLY A 114 -0.68 1.04 26.13
N ALA A 115 0.64 0.90 26.06
CA ALA A 115 1.61 1.85 26.64
C ALA A 115 1.89 3.08 25.75
N TRP A 116 1.27 3.18 24.57
CA TRP A 116 1.42 4.33 23.70
C TRP A 116 0.60 5.49 24.25
N GLU A 117 1.29 6.52 24.76
CA GLU A 117 0.64 7.72 25.26
C GLU A 117 -0.02 8.48 24.07
N PRO A 118 -1.31 8.84 24.16
CA PRO A 118 -2.08 9.26 23.00
C PRO A 118 -1.71 10.65 22.51
N LEU A 119 -1.46 10.77 21.20
CA LEU A 119 -1.53 12.03 20.47
C LEU A 119 -2.95 12.58 20.48
N LYS A 120 -3.11 13.80 20.98
CA LYS A 120 -4.35 14.56 20.87
C LYS A 120 -4.40 15.23 19.49
N ILE A 121 -5.13 14.61 18.56
CA ILE A 121 -5.51 15.25 17.30
C ILE A 121 -7.01 15.51 17.38
N ASP A 122 -7.36 16.78 17.41
CA ASP A 122 -8.73 17.25 17.55
C ASP A 122 -9.49 16.99 16.25
N SER A 123 -10.65 16.34 16.31
CA SER A 123 -11.54 16.15 15.14
C SER A 123 -12.02 17.49 14.58
N ALA A 124 -12.05 18.54 15.41
CA ALA A 124 -12.27 19.90 14.96
C ALA A 124 -11.23 20.36 13.94
N LEU A 125 -10.02 19.78 13.92
CA LEU A 125 -8.96 20.18 13.00
C LEU A 125 -9.34 19.92 11.52
N GLY A 126 -9.96 18.79 11.20
CA GLY A 126 -10.36 18.46 9.83
C GLY A 126 -11.46 19.39 9.31
N GLU A 127 -12.51 19.60 10.12
CA GLU A 127 -13.61 20.51 9.78
C GLU A 127 -13.15 21.97 9.74
N THR A 128 -12.24 22.35 10.65
CA THR A 128 -11.64 23.69 10.67
C THR A 128 -10.76 23.91 9.46
N ILE A 129 -9.96 22.93 9.02
CA ILE A 129 -9.13 23.04 7.81
C ILE A 129 -10.02 23.23 6.57
N SER A 130 -11.08 22.44 6.42
CA SER A 130 -11.96 22.53 5.26
C SER A 130 -12.84 23.79 5.28
N GLY A 131 -13.26 24.26 6.46
CA GLY A 131 -13.98 25.51 6.65
C GLY A 131 -13.11 26.75 6.40
N VAL A 132 -11.87 26.73 6.92
CA VAL A 132 -10.86 27.78 6.70
C VAL A 132 -10.49 27.85 5.22
N ARG A 133 -10.35 26.72 4.52
CA ARG A 133 -10.07 26.70 3.08
C ARG A 133 -11.13 27.42 2.26
N ARG A 134 -12.43 27.15 2.48
CA ARG A 134 -13.52 27.83 1.77
C ARG A 134 -13.62 29.31 2.12
N ALA A 135 -13.50 29.66 3.41
CA ALA A 135 -13.54 31.05 3.86
C ALA A 135 -12.34 31.85 3.34
N MET A 136 -11.16 31.23 3.23
CA MET A 136 -9.96 31.81 2.63
C MET A 136 -10.13 31.97 1.11
N ASP A 137 -10.63 30.97 0.38
CA ASP A 137 -10.83 31.07 -1.07
C ASP A 137 -11.80 32.22 -1.44
N ASP A 138 -12.88 32.42 -0.66
CA ASP A 138 -13.83 33.52 -0.84
C ASP A 138 -13.26 34.89 -0.43
N ALA A 139 -12.49 34.95 0.66
CA ALA A 139 -11.92 36.21 1.18
C ALA A 139 -10.67 36.68 0.41
N LEU A 140 -9.95 35.78 -0.25
CA LEU A 140 -8.63 36.04 -0.83
C LEU A 140 -8.63 36.14 -2.36
N ALA A 141 -9.78 36.01 -3.01
CA ALA A 141 -9.95 36.24 -4.45
C ALA A 141 -9.29 37.54 -4.99
N PRO A 142 -9.18 38.66 -4.22
CA PRO A 142 -8.46 39.86 -4.68
C PRO A 142 -6.94 39.86 -4.47
N TYR A 143 -6.36 38.96 -3.65
CA TYR A 143 -4.99 39.09 -3.13
C TYR A 143 -4.05 37.97 -3.62
N ARG A 144 -3.46 38.15 -4.82
CA ARG A 144 -2.48 37.23 -5.44
C ARG A 144 -1.22 36.90 -4.61
N ARG A 145 -0.93 37.62 -3.52
CA ARG A 145 0.24 37.36 -2.65
C ARG A 145 -0.01 36.33 -1.53
N VAL A 146 -1.26 35.91 -1.30
CA VAL A 146 -1.57 34.82 -0.33
C VAL A 146 -1.45 33.42 -0.98
N GLY A 147 -1.23 33.38 -2.30
CA GLY A 147 -0.98 32.14 -3.03
C GLY A 147 0.26 31.38 -2.55
N ASP A 148 1.27 32.07 -2.03
CA ASP A 148 2.48 31.41 -1.50
C ASP A 148 2.19 30.68 -0.19
N SER A 149 1.39 31.26 0.71
CA SER A 149 0.96 30.60 1.96
C SER A 149 0.02 29.42 1.69
N LEU A 150 -0.92 29.57 0.75
CA LEU A 150 -1.80 28.47 0.33
C LEU A 150 -1.01 27.34 -0.32
N ARG A 151 -0.07 27.66 -1.22
CA ARG A 151 0.84 26.67 -1.82
C ARG A 151 1.69 25.99 -0.75
N GLN A 152 2.22 26.73 0.23
CA GLN A 152 2.98 26.15 1.33
C GLN A 152 2.13 25.20 2.18
N MET A 153 0.87 25.54 2.46
CA MET A 153 -0.05 24.65 3.17
C MET A 153 -0.39 23.40 2.36
N GLU A 154 -0.64 23.54 1.04
CA GLU A 154 -0.86 22.40 0.15
C GLU A 154 0.37 21.48 0.06
N GLU A 155 1.57 22.05 0.01
CA GLU A 155 2.83 21.32 0.07
C GLU A 155 2.99 20.58 1.40
N GLN A 156 2.74 21.24 2.54
CA GLN A 156 2.77 20.59 3.85
C GLN A 156 1.74 19.47 3.99
N GLN A 157 0.52 19.65 3.48
CA GLN A 157 -0.49 18.60 3.45
C GLN A 157 -0.07 17.42 2.56
N ARG A 158 0.56 17.70 1.41
CA ARG A 158 1.09 16.67 0.53
C ARG A 158 2.23 15.89 1.19
N ASP A 159 3.14 16.57 1.88
CA ASP A 159 4.27 15.95 2.59
C ASP A 159 3.80 15.10 3.77
N LEU A 160 2.83 15.60 4.54
CA LEU A 160 2.19 14.84 5.62
C LEU A 160 1.52 13.58 5.06
N ARG A 161 0.76 13.71 3.96
CA ARG A 161 0.11 12.57 3.30
C ARG A 161 1.14 11.55 2.82
N ASN A 162 2.23 12.00 2.20
CA ASN A 162 3.28 11.09 1.74
C ASN A 162 3.99 10.40 2.91
N THR A 163 4.19 11.10 4.02
CA THR A 163 4.74 10.52 5.26
C THR A 163 3.81 9.47 5.85
N LEU A 164 2.51 9.76 5.91
CA LEU A 164 1.48 8.80 6.34
C LEU A 164 1.48 7.57 5.44
N LEU A 165 1.45 7.76 4.12
CA LEU A 165 1.50 6.65 3.16
C LEU A 165 2.78 5.82 3.32
N GLY A 166 3.93 6.46 3.57
CA GLY A 166 5.17 5.76 3.87
C GLY A 166 5.11 4.93 5.16
N ALA A 167 4.49 5.46 6.22
CA ALA A 167 4.29 4.70 7.47
C ALA A 167 3.34 3.51 7.28
N LEU A 168 2.32 3.66 6.42
CA LEU A 168 1.37 2.61 6.06
C LEU A 168 1.99 1.48 5.22
N CYS A 169 3.17 1.67 4.63
CA CYS A 169 3.92 0.59 3.97
C CYS A 169 4.59 -0.36 4.96
N GLY A 170 4.64 -0.02 6.26
CA GLY A 170 5.33 -0.77 7.30
C GLY A 170 4.40 -1.35 8.37
N PRO A 171 4.93 -1.59 9.59
CA PRO A 171 4.18 -2.23 10.69
C PRO A 171 2.90 -1.49 11.09
N VAL A 172 2.85 -0.15 10.95
CA VAL A 172 1.64 0.64 11.21
C VAL A 172 0.52 0.23 10.25
N GLY A 173 0.85 0.04 8.99
CA GLY A 173 -0.11 -0.41 7.98
C GLY A 173 -0.64 -1.80 8.28
N GLU A 174 0.23 -2.72 8.71
CA GLU A 174 -0.17 -4.06 9.13
C GLU A 174 -1.12 -4.01 10.33
N ILE A 175 -0.79 -3.27 11.39
CA ILE A 175 -1.66 -3.10 12.57
C ILE A 175 -3.01 -2.50 12.18
N THR A 176 -3.02 -1.47 11.34
CA THR A 176 -4.24 -0.83 10.83
C THR A 176 -5.12 -1.87 10.14
N ARG A 177 -4.52 -2.59 9.20
CA ARG A 177 -5.19 -3.59 8.38
C ARG A 177 -5.76 -4.70 9.25
N THR A 178 -4.97 -5.18 10.22
CA THR A 178 -5.40 -6.20 11.17
C THR A 178 -6.59 -5.71 11.98
N ALA A 179 -6.50 -4.52 12.56
CA ALA A 179 -7.58 -3.90 13.31
C ALA A 179 -8.87 -3.75 12.49
N GLN A 180 -8.76 -3.34 11.22
CA GLN A 180 -9.92 -3.17 10.33
C GLN A 180 -10.65 -4.47 10.05
N TRP A 181 -9.93 -5.53 9.63
CA TRP A 181 -10.60 -6.80 9.34
C TRP A 181 -11.16 -7.43 10.61
N MET A 182 -10.49 -7.27 11.76
CA MET A 182 -11.02 -7.70 13.06
C MET A 182 -12.34 -6.99 13.39
N GLY A 183 -12.40 -5.66 13.23
CA GLY A 183 -13.62 -4.90 13.43
C GLY A 183 -14.73 -5.27 12.45
N GLY A 184 -14.38 -5.62 11.21
CA GLY A 184 -15.32 -6.12 10.22
C GLY A 184 -15.94 -7.46 10.59
N ILE A 185 -15.16 -8.37 11.19
CA ILE A 185 -15.65 -9.69 11.59
C ILE A 185 -16.19 -9.76 13.01
N SER A 186 -16.00 -8.76 13.87
CA SER A 186 -16.51 -8.80 15.26
C SER A 186 -18.02 -8.52 15.34
N GLY A 187 -18.59 -7.88 14.32
CA GLY A 187 -20.03 -7.59 14.23
C GLY A 187 -20.92 -8.83 14.11
N ASP A 188 -22.24 -8.62 14.10
CA ASP A 188 -23.20 -9.71 13.87
C ASP A 188 -23.04 -10.27 12.44
N ILE A 189 -22.55 -11.51 12.35
CA ILE A 189 -22.34 -12.21 11.08
C ILE A 189 -23.51 -13.11 10.70
N THR A 190 -24.54 -13.22 11.56
CA THR A 190 -25.66 -14.12 11.33
C THR A 190 -26.44 -13.76 10.07
N GLY A 191 -26.48 -12.46 9.72
CA GLY A 191 -27.06 -11.96 8.46
C GLY A 191 -26.32 -12.40 7.19
N TYR A 192 -25.06 -12.80 7.28
CA TYR A 192 -24.27 -13.34 6.17
C TYR A 192 -24.24 -14.88 6.16
N GLY A 193 -24.86 -15.50 7.18
CA GLY A 193 -24.79 -16.91 7.53
C GLY A 193 -25.33 -17.93 6.51
N PRO A 194 -26.30 -17.65 5.62
CA PRO A 194 -26.77 -18.66 4.66
C PRO A 194 -25.71 -19.06 3.61
N ARG A 195 -24.66 -18.25 3.41
CA ARG A 195 -23.62 -18.49 2.40
C ARG A 195 -22.24 -18.83 2.99
N LEU A 196 -22.04 -18.63 4.29
CA LEU A 196 -20.81 -19.04 4.97
C LEU A 196 -20.95 -20.52 5.36
N GLY A 197 -20.17 -21.39 4.71
CA GLY A 197 -20.11 -22.81 5.08
C GLY A 197 -19.70 -23.00 6.54
N ASP A 198 -20.02 -24.16 7.12
CA ASP A 198 -19.74 -24.45 8.54
C ASP A 198 -18.25 -24.35 8.86
N SER A 199 -17.39 -24.76 7.93
CA SER A 199 -15.92 -24.58 8.00
C SER A 199 -15.53 -23.14 8.24
N MET A 200 -16.05 -22.24 7.40
CA MET A 200 -15.78 -20.82 7.44
C MET A 200 -16.26 -20.20 8.75
N ARG A 201 -17.48 -20.53 9.16
CA ARG A 201 -18.08 -20.04 10.40
C ARG A 201 -17.24 -20.44 11.62
N ASN A 202 -16.81 -21.70 11.67
CA ASN A 202 -15.97 -22.20 12.76
C ASN A 202 -14.60 -21.52 12.77
N ALA A 203 -13.99 -21.31 11.60
CA ALA A 203 -12.73 -20.57 11.50
C ALA A 203 -12.86 -19.13 12.01
N VAL A 204 -13.96 -18.46 11.65
CA VAL A 204 -14.26 -17.09 12.10
C VAL A 204 -14.46 -17.03 13.61
N GLU A 205 -15.22 -17.96 14.20
CA GLU A 205 -15.41 -18.00 15.65
C GLU A 205 -14.10 -18.35 16.38
N GLY A 206 -13.26 -19.21 15.79
CA GLY A 206 -11.90 -19.47 16.24
C GLY A 206 -11.03 -18.21 16.25
N MET A 207 -11.04 -17.43 15.16
CA MET A 207 -10.36 -16.14 15.09
C MET A 207 -10.90 -15.19 16.17
N ARG A 208 -12.23 -14.99 16.27
CA ARG A 208 -12.85 -14.12 17.27
C ARG A 208 -12.46 -14.50 18.69
N SER A 209 -12.57 -15.78 19.05
CA SER A 209 -12.23 -16.27 20.37
C SER A 209 -10.76 -15.99 20.73
N SER A 210 -9.85 -16.15 19.76
CA SER A 210 -8.43 -15.85 19.93
C SER A 210 -8.14 -14.35 20.10
N MET A 211 -9.03 -13.48 19.63
CA MET A 211 -8.84 -12.03 19.61
C MET A 211 -9.60 -11.27 20.71
N ARG A 212 -10.48 -11.94 21.47
CA ARG A 212 -11.23 -11.29 22.58
C ARG A 212 -10.32 -10.57 23.58
N GLY A 213 -9.12 -11.09 23.82
CA GLY A 213 -8.13 -10.44 24.71
C GLY A 213 -7.48 -9.18 24.14
N LEU A 214 -7.55 -8.97 22.83
CA LEU A 214 -6.94 -7.85 22.11
C LEU A 214 -7.97 -6.79 21.69
N GLU A 215 -9.26 -7.12 21.74
CA GLU A 215 -10.35 -6.30 21.22
C GLU A 215 -10.38 -4.92 21.88
N ALA A 216 -10.46 -4.83 23.21
CA ALA A 216 -10.57 -3.54 23.91
C ALA A 216 -9.43 -2.53 23.58
N PRO A 217 -8.13 -2.87 23.69
CA PRO A 217 -7.07 -1.93 23.34
C PRO A 217 -7.04 -1.61 21.84
N LEU A 218 -7.35 -2.58 20.98
CA LEU A 218 -7.34 -2.37 19.53
C LEU A 218 -8.53 -1.54 19.06
N THR A 219 -9.72 -1.66 19.65
CA THR A 219 -10.89 -0.83 19.26
C THR A 219 -10.63 0.64 19.52
N ALA A 220 -10.04 0.99 20.67
CA ALA A 220 -9.71 2.38 20.97
C ALA A 220 -8.62 2.91 20.03
N HIS A 221 -7.63 2.08 19.67
CA HIS A 221 -6.60 2.43 18.70
C HIS A 221 -7.20 2.58 17.28
N LEU A 222 -8.04 1.64 16.86
CA LEU A 222 -8.75 1.61 15.58
C LEU A 222 -9.59 2.85 15.39
N ALA A 223 -10.40 3.25 16.38
CA ALA A 223 -11.25 4.43 16.27
C ALA A 223 -10.41 5.69 15.98
N ARG A 224 -9.26 5.82 16.63
CA ARG A 224 -8.32 6.93 16.40
C ARG A 224 -7.64 6.85 15.05
N MET A 225 -7.09 5.69 14.69
CA MET A 225 -6.44 5.49 13.39
C MET A 225 -7.42 5.69 12.25
N SER A 226 -8.63 5.16 12.38
CA SER A 226 -9.68 5.31 11.38
C SER A 226 -10.01 6.78 11.18
N SER A 227 -10.18 7.54 12.27
CA SER A 227 -10.38 8.99 12.17
C SER A 227 -9.22 9.71 11.46
N VAL A 228 -7.96 9.40 11.80
CA VAL A 228 -6.78 10.01 11.16
C VAL A 228 -6.67 9.64 9.68
N LEU A 229 -7.03 8.42 9.32
CA LEU A 229 -6.96 7.89 7.96
C LEU A 229 -8.23 8.21 7.15
N GLY A 230 -9.21 8.94 7.70
CA GLY A 230 -10.47 9.27 7.03
C GLY A 230 -11.39 8.07 6.81
N LEU A 231 -11.24 7.04 7.63
CA LEU A 231 -11.98 5.77 7.61
C LEU A 231 -13.13 5.76 8.62
N GLY A 232 -14.03 4.79 8.49
CA GLY A 232 -15.19 4.60 9.35
C GLY A 232 -16.48 5.19 8.80
N GLN A 233 -16.57 5.44 7.49
CA GLN A 233 -17.86 5.74 6.88
C GLN A 233 -18.73 4.48 6.81
N ALA A 234 -20.00 4.62 7.19
CA ALA A 234 -20.97 3.57 6.97
C ALA A 234 -21.23 3.42 5.46
N PHE A 235 -21.12 2.19 4.95
CA PHE A 235 -21.53 1.91 3.59
C PHE A 235 -23.05 1.67 3.52
N SER A 236 -23.59 1.72 2.29
CA SER A 236 -24.93 1.16 2.04
C SER A 236 -24.93 -0.33 2.40
N ALA A 237 -26.11 -0.85 2.77
CA ALA A 237 -26.26 -2.25 3.19
C ALA A 237 -25.70 -3.27 2.17
N GLU A 238 -25.76 -2.94 0.88
CA GLU A 238 -25.21 -3.78 -0.20
C GLU A 238 -23.68 -3.94 -0.10
N PHE A 239 -22.95 -2.86 0.20
CA PHE A 239 -21.49 -2.85 0.29
C PHE A 239 -20.99 -3.27 1.66
N GLU A 240 -21.79 -3.13 2.73
CA GLU A 240 -21.44 -3.68 4.04
C GLU A 240 -21.26 -5.19 3.99
N SER A 241 -22.14 -5.90 3.27
CA SER A 241 -21.97 -7.35 3.04
C SER A 241 -20.64 -7.67 2.35
N THR A 242 -20.31 -6.91 1.30
CA THR A 242 -19.04 -7.05 0.58
C THR A 242 -17.84 -6.77 1.49
N ARG A 243 -17.89 -5.70 2.28
CA ARG A 243 -16.85 -5.31 3.23
C ARG A 243 -16.57 -6.42 4.23
N VAL A 244 -17.62 -7.01 4.81
CA VAL A 244 -17.49 -8.11 5.77
C VAL A 244 -16.85 -9.35 5.12
N LYS A 245 -17.25 -9.70 3.88
CA LYS A 245 -16.61 -10.80 3.12
C LYS A 245 -15.14 -10.53 2.82
N MET A 246 -14.78 -9.30 2.49
CA MET A 246 -13.39 -8.90 2.32
C MET A 246 -12.61 -8.97 3.64
N SER A 247 -13.24 -8.62 4.77
CA SER A 247 -12.63 -8.78 6.10
C SER A 247 -12.40 -10.24 6.44
N PHE A 248 -13.30 -11.15 6.06
CA PHE A 248 -13.04 -12.58 6.17
C PHE A 248 -11.85 -13.02 5.34
N LEU A 249 -11.81 -12.65 4.06
CA LEU A 249 -10.67 -12.97 3.19
C LEU A 249 -9.35 -12.43 3.77
N ALA A 250 -9.35 -11.20 4.30
CA ALA A 250 -8.21 -10.58 4.93
C ALA A 250 -7.73 -11.34 6.17
N GLY A 251 -8.63 -11.61 7.11
CA GLY A 251 -8.31 -12.34 8.35
C GLY A 251 -7.82 -13.75 8.07
N ILE A 252 -8.51 -14.51 7.21
CA ILE A 252 -8.10 -15.86 6.84
C ILE A 252 -6.75 -15.85 6.13
N SER A 253 -6.51 -14.90 5.24
CA SER A 253 -5.22 -14.76 4.57
C SER A 253 -4.06 -14.43 5.53
N GLU A 254 -4.37 -13.96 6.73
CA GLU A 254 -3.38 -13.63 7.76
C GLU A 254 -3.16 -14.79 8.74
N VAL A 255 -4.24 -15.45 9.19
CA VAL A 255 -4.15 -16.48 10.24
C VAL A 255 -3.93 -17.90 9.71
N SER A 256 -4.27 -18.17 8.46
CA SER A 256 -4.19 -19.52 7.89
C SER A 256 -2.96 -19.70 7.02
N THR A 257 -2.53 -20.94 6.76
CA THR A 257 -1.43 -21.20 5.81
C THR A 257 -1.85 -20.90 4.36
N PRO A 258 -0.90 -20.60 3.45
CA PRO A 258 -1.20 -20.34 2.03
C PRO A 258 -1.98 -21.44 1.30
N GLN A 259 -1.93 -22.67 1.81
CA GLN A 259 -2.57 -23.88 1.27
C GLN A 259 -3.94 -24.15 1.89
N SER A 260 -4.35 -23.37 2.90
CA SER A 260 -5.62 -23.57 3.57
C SER A 260 -6.79 -23.45 2.59
N PHE A 261 -7.65 -24.47 2.57
CA PHE A 261 -8.86 -24.48 1.75
C PHE A 261 -9.79 -23.29 2.10
N LEU A 262 -9.74 -22.79 3.33
CA LEU A 262 -10.49 -21.62 3.79
C LEU A 262 -10.14 -20.37 2.98
N ARG A 263 -8.88 -20.21 2.55
CA ARG A 263 -8.49 -19.09 1.67
C ARG A 263 -9.19 -19.20 0.32
N GLY A 264 -9.29 -20.42 -0.23
CA GLY A 264 -9.99 -20.69 -1.48
C GLY A 264 -11.48 -20.39 -1.36
N GLU A 265 -12.12 -20.86 -0.29
CA GLU A 265 -13.54 -20.65 -0.01
C GLU A 265 -13.85 -19.14 0.18
N ALA A 266 -13.07 -18.42 0.99
CA ALA A 266 -13.25 -16.98 1.19
C ALA A 266 -13.04 -16.18 -0.10
N TYR A 267 -12.08 -16.59 -0.92
CA TYR A 267 -11.84 -15.97 -2.23
C TYR A 267 -13.00 -16.23 -3.18
N GLN A 268 -13.52 -17.46 -3.22
CA GLN A 268 -14.67 -17.84 -4.06
C GLN A 268 -15.96 -17.11 -3.65
N GLN A 269 -16.17 -16.83 -2.36
CA GLN A 269 -17.34 -16.07 -1.93
C GLN A 269 -17.38 -14.62 -2.45
N LEU A 270 -16.23 -14.04 -2.76
CA LEU A 270 -16.13 -12.71 -3.34
C LEU A 270 -16.18 -12.73 -4.85
N PHE A 271 -15.45 -13.67 -5.46
CA PHE A 271 -15.19 -13.63 -6.89
C PHE A 271 -15.79 -14.78 -7.69
N GLY A 272 -16.56 -15.66 -7.06
CA GLY A 272 -17.28 -16.73 -7.73
C GLY A 272 -16.41 -17.61 -8.63
N GLU A 273 -17.04 -18.16 -9.68
CA GLU A 273 -16.42 -19.09 -10.64
C GLU A 273 -16.33 -18.56 -12.08
N TRP A 274 -16.49 -17.25 -12.31
CA TRP A 274 -16.62 -16.69 -13.67
C TRP A 274 -15.44 -16.98 -14.60
N ARG A 275 -14.31 -17.38 -14.04
CA ARG A 275 -13.04 -17.62 -14.75
C ARG A 275 -12.83 -19.05 -15.20
N VAL A 276 -13.49 -20.01 -14.56
CA VAL A 276 -13.50 -21.39 -15.05
C VAL A 276 -14.50 -21.56 -16.19
N HIS A 277 -15.26 -20.50 -16.52
CA HIS A 277 -16.18 -20.51 -17.65
C HIS A 277 -15.41 -20.81 -18.95
N PRO A 278 -15.55 -22.01 -19.55
CA PRO A 278 -14.65 -22.50 -20.61
C PRO A 278 -14.67 -21.67 -21.89
N ARG A 279 -15.62 -20.74 -21.99
CA ARG A 279 -15.87 -19.89 -23.17
C ARG A 279 -16.29 -18.49 -22.73
N LEU A 280 -15.38 -17.72 -22.14
CA LEU A 280 -15.59 -16.28 -22.04
C LEU A 280 -15.58 -15.70 -23.46
N PRO A 281 -16.70 -15.13 -23.96
CA PRO A 281 -16.74 -14.56 -25.29
C PRO A 281 -15.81 -13.35 -25.36
N ARG A 282 -15.33 -13.00 -26.56
CA ARG A 282 -14.44 -11.83 -26.72
C ARG A 282 -15.09 -10.55 -26.20
N SER A 283 -16.41 -10.44 -26.35
CA SER A 283 -17.23 -9.31 -25.95
C SER A 283 -17.29 -9.11 -24.44
N PHE A 284 -17.10 -10.14 -23.60
CA PHE A 284 -16.95 -10.03 -22.14
C PHE A 284 -15.97 -8.94 -21.73
N TRP A 285 -14.87 -8.82 -22.48
CA TRP A 285 -13.81 -7.88 -22.15
C TRP A 285 -14.10 -6.43 -22.55
N TYR A 286 -15.10 -6.20 -23.40
CA TYR A 286 -15.41 -4.88 -23.95
C TYR A 286 -16.79 -4.38 -23.52
N ASP A 287 -17.73 -5.29 -23.30
CA ASP A 287 -19.10 -4.99 -22.89
C ASP A 287 -19.26 -5.19 -21.38
N VAL A 288 -19.52 -4.08 -20.68
CA VAL A 288 -19.74 -4.07 -19.22
C VAL A 288 -21.00 -4.85 -18.84
N ASN A 289 -22.05 -4.83 -19.66
CA ASN A 289 -23.31 -5.50 -19.37
C ASN A 289 -23.14 -7.02 -19.48
N GLU A 290 -22.48 -7.47 -20.54
CA GLU A 290 -22.16 -8.89 -20.70
C GLU A 290 -21.28 -9.39 -19.56
N ARG A 291 -20.25 -8.62 -19.18
CA ARG A 291 -19.39 -8.96 -18.05
C ARG A 291 -20.15 -9.04 -16.73
N THR A 292 -21.01 -8.07 -16.47
CA THR A 292 -21.91 -8.05 -15.30
C THR A 292 -22.78 -9.30 -15.26
N ARG A 293 -23.34 -9.73 -16.41
CA ARG A 293 -24.12 -10.95 -16.51
C ARG A 293 -23.28 -12.19 -16.16
N PHE A 294 -22.09 -12.32 -16.73
CA PHE A 294 -21.19 -13.43 -16.40
C PHE A 294 -20.81 -13.47 -14.92
N TYR A 295 -20.58 -12.30 -14.31
CA TYR A 295 -20.32 -12.23 -12.87
C TYR A 295 -21.50 -12.73 -12.05
N LYS A 296 -22.73 -12.33 -12.39
CA LYS A 296 -23.96 -12.80 -11.72
C LYS A 296 -24.18 -14.29 -11.92
N ASP A 297 -24.01 -14.78 -13.15
CA ASP A 297 -24.16 -16.20 -13.51
C ASP A 297 -23.12 -17.09 -12.82
N SER A 298 -22.06 -16.50 -12.25
CA SER A 298 -20.97 -17.22 -11.60
C SER A 298 -20.82 -16.90 -10.11
N ASP A 299 -21.86 -16.37 -9.48
CA ASP A 299 -21.90 -16.08 -8.04
C ASP A 299 -20.81 -15.12 -7.53
N VAL A 300 -20.38 -14.16 -8.36
CA VAL A 300 -19.57 -13.03 -7.87
C VAL A 300 -20.40 -12.20 -6.89
N ASP A 301 -19.74 -11.66 -5.87
CA ASP A 301 -20.39 -10.81 -4.88
C ASP A 301 -21.07 -9.58 -5.52
N ASP A 302 -22.37 -9.41 -5.24
CA ASP A 302 -23.22 -8.40 -5.91
C ASP A 302 -22.75 -6.97 -5.62
N GLY A 303 -22.30 -6.68 -4.40
CA GLY A 303 -21.75 -5.37 -4.06
C GLY A 303 -20.44 -5.10 -4.81
N LEU A 304 -19.60 -6.10 -5.07
CA LEU A 304 -18.44 -5.94 -5.95
C LEU A 304 -18.81 -5.70 -7.42
N ILE A 305 -19.85 -6.36 -7.92
CA ILE A 305 -20.36 -6.16 -9.29
C ILE A 305 -20.83 -4.72 -9.49
N HIS A 306 -21.52 -4.16 -8.48
CA HIS A 306 -22.12 -2.83 -8.54
C HIS A 306 -21.19 -1.70 -8.07
N ALA A 307 -20.08 -2.03 -7.41
CA ALA A 307 -19.09 -1.05 -6.99
C ALA A 307 -18.37 -0.44 -8.19
N SER A 308 -18.30 0.89 -8.21
CA SER A 308 -17.29 1.58 -9.01
C SER A 308 -15.89 1.15 -8.55
N PRO A 309 -14.84 1.23 -9.39
CA PRO A 309 -13.50 0.85 -8.96
C PRO A 309 -12.99 1.65 -7.75
N GLY A 310 -13.39 2.93 -7.64
CA GLY A 310 -13.09 3.74 -6.47
C GLY A 310 -13.78 3.26 -5.21
N MET A 311 -15.08 2.91 -5.30
CA MET A 311 -15.84 2.33 -4.19
C MET A 311 -15.28 0.96 -3.78
N ALA A 312 -14.93 0.11 -4.76
CA ALA A 312 -14.31 -1.19 -4.48
C ALA A 312 -12.98 -1.04 -3.73
N LEU A 313 -12.20 -0.01 -4.06
CA LEU A 313 -10.98 0.33 -3.33
C LEU A 313 -11.25 0.81 -1.90
N GLU A 314 -12.28 1.64 -1.70
CA GLU A 314 -12.73 2.06 -0.36
C GLU A 314 -13.14 0.87 0.51
N ILE A 315 -13.97 -0.02 -0.03
CA ILE A 315 -14.39 -1.26 0.66
C ILE A 315 -13.16 -2.12 0.99
N MET A 316 -12.20 -2.23 0.08
CA MET A 316 -10.96 -2.98 0.27
C MET A 316 -10.07 -2.41 1.40
N ILE A 317 -10.03 -1.08 1.56
CA ILE A 317 -9.33 -0.43 2.67
C ILE A 317 -10.09 -0.66 3.98
N GLU A 318 -11.38 -0.31 4.03
CA GLU A 318 -12.21 -0.41 5.23
C GLU A 318 -12.40 -1.84 5.75
N SER A 319 -12.28 -2.82 4.86
CA SER A 319 -12.33 -4.24 5.23
C SER A 319 -11.03 -4.77 5.81
N GLY A 320 -9.92 -4.03 5.73
CA GLY A 320 -8.58 -4.54 6.07
C GLY A 320 -8.02 -5.53 5.03
N LEU A 321 -8.57 -5.56 3.81
CA LEU A 321 -7.97 -6.35 2.73
C LEU A 321 -6.74 -5.65 2.13
N ALA A 322 -6.71 -4.32 2.16
CA ALA A 322 -5.49 -3.51 2.03
C ALA A 322 -5.42 -2.43 3.10
N THR A 323 -4.21 -1.95 3.31
CA THR A 323 -3.97 -0.72 4.07
C THR A 323 -4.24 0.48 3.16
N GLY A 324 -4.71 1.58 3.72
CA GLY A 324 -4.84 2.81 2.96
C GLY A 324 -5.37 3.95 3.80
N MET A 325 -5.65 5.05 3.11
CA MET A 325 -6.31 6.20 3.69
C MET A 325 -7.33 6.76 2.70
N ARG A 326 -8.26 7.53 3.22
CA ARG A 326 -9.24 8.28 2.47
C ARG A 326 -9.09 9.77 2.78
N SER A 327 -9.22 10.58 1.75
CA SER A 327 -9.34 12.03 1.88
C SER A 327 -10.48 12.55 1.02
N ASP A 328 -10.69 13.86 1.03
CA ASP A 328 -11.58 14.54 0.08
C ASP A 328 -11.15 14.29 -1.39
N ASP A 329 -9.88 13.90 -1.60
CA ASP A 329 -9.36 13.51 -2.90
C ASP A 329 -9.66 12.06 -3.32
N GLY A 330 -10.40 11.33 -2.48
CA GLY A 330 -10.75 9.93 -2.65
C GLY A 330 -9.84 9.00 -1.84
N ALA A 331 -10.07 7.70 -2.00
CA ALA A 331 -9.25 6.66 -1.39
C ALA A 331 -7.92 6.42 -2.09
N VAL A 332 -6.90 6.09 -1.29
CA VAL A 332 -5.57 5.64 -1.69
C VAL A 332 -5.24 4.38 -0.91
N ALA A 333 -5.16 3.25 -1.61
CA ALA A 333 -4.68 2.00 -1.01
C ALA A 333 -3.16 1.86 -1.21
N VAL A 334 -2.50 1.30 -0.20
CA VAL A 334 -1.11 0.88 -0.26
C VAL A 334 -1.10 -0.63 -0.51
N VAL A 335 -0.40 -1.04 -1.56
CA VAL A 335 -0.30 -2.44 -1.98
C VAL A 335 1.17 -2.82 -2.03
N ALA A 336 1.53 -3.89 -1.32
CA ALA A 336 2.86 -4.46 -1.37
C ALA A 336 3.01 -5.38 -2.60
N VAL A 337 4.07 -5.16 -3.37
CA VAL A 337 4.46 -5.92 -4.56
C VAL A 337 5.94 -6.22 -4.43
N GLY A 338 6.22 -7.37 -3.83
CA GLY A 338 7.55 -7.76 -3.38
C GLY A 338 8.05 -6.79 -2.32
N ASP A 339 9.27 -6.28 -2.53
CA ASP A 339 9.91 -5.29 -1.67
C ASP A 339 9.44 -3.85 -1.95
N VAL A 340 8.58 -3.66 -2.96
CA VAL A 340 8.08 -2.34 -3.36
C VAL A 340 6.66 -2.14 -2.85
N SER A 341 6.43 -1.01 -2.20
CA SER A 341 5.07 -0.56 -1.90
C SER A 341 4.60 0.45 -2.94
N MET A 342 3.40 0.26 -3.44
CA MET A 342 2.77 1.14 -4.42
C MET A 342 1.45 1.70 -3.90
N THR A 343 1.03 2.82 -4.49
CA THR A 343 -0.27 3.43 -4.19
C THR A 343 -1.23 3.24 -5.35
N VAL A 344 -2.45 2.80 -5.04
CA VAL A 344 -3.57 2.71 -5.98
C VAL A 344 -4.60 3.73 -5.57
N ARG A 345 -5.02 4.62 -6.48
CA ARG A 345 -5.93 5.72 -6.19
C ARG A 345 -7.29 5.49 -6.82
N SER A 346 -8.34 5.81 -6.08
CA SER A 346 -9.75 5.72 -6.50
C SER A 346 -10.08 6.59 -7.72
N ARG A 347 -9.36 7.70 -7.94
CA ARG A 347 -9.53 8.60 -9.10
C ARG A 347 -8.87 8.12 -10.38
N SER A 348 -7.82 7.31 -10.27
CA SER A 348 -7.04 6.78 -11.40
C SER A 348 -6.86 5.25 -11.34
N PRO A 349 -7.90 4.47 -10.98
CA PRO A 349 -7.76 3.07 -10.60
C PRO A 349 -7.23 2.23 -11.76
N ARG A 350 -7.56 2.64 -12.98
CA ARG A 350 -7.11 2.00 -14.22
C ARG A 350 -5.62 2.20 -14.51
N HIS A 351 -5.13 3.42 -14.35
CA HIS A 351 -3.72 3.73 -14.55
C HIS A 351 -2.89 3.04 -13.46
N ASP A 352 -3.34 3.14 -12.22
CA ASP A 352 -2.64 2.54 -11.09
C ASP A 352 -2.69 1.00 -11.13
N ALA A 353 -3.79 0.40 -11.59
CA ALA A 353 -3.87 -1.04 -11.83
C ALA A 353 -2.84 -1.52 -12.87
N PHE A 354 -2.69 -0.76 -13.96
CA PHE A 354 -1.69 -1.07 -14.98
C PHE A 354 -0.27 -0.95 -14.43
N THR A 355 0.01 0.13 -13.69
CA THR A 355 1.29 0.34 -13.01
C THR A 355 1.56 -0.80 -12.03
N ALA A 356 0.55 -1.26 -11.30
CA ALA A 356 0.67 -2.36 -10.35
C ALA A 356 1.13 -3.67 -11.02
N VAL A 357 0.49 -4.03 -12.13
CA VAL A 357 0.89 -5.23 -12.90
C VAL A 357 2.27 -5.06 -13.51
N SER A 358 2.64 -3.85 -13.93
CA SER A 358 3.96 -3.58 -14.52
C SER A 358 5.09 -3.71 -13.49
N VAL A 359 4.88 -3.21 -12.27
CA VAL A 359 5.83 -3.38 -11.16
C VAL A 359 5.93 -4.85 -10.77
N PHE A 360 4.80 -5.56 -10.68
CA PHE A 360 4.80 -7.00 -10.42
C PHE A 360 5.53 -7.79 -11.52
N GLU A 361 5.36 -7.42 -12.79
CA GLU A 361 6.07 -8.05 -13.91
C GLU A 361 7.59 -7.89 -13.77
N GLN A 362 8.06 -6.70 -13.35
CA GLN A 362 9.48 -6.47 -13.11
C GLN A 362 9.99 -7.31 -11.93
N GLU A 363 9.25 -7.36 -10.83
CA GLU A 363 9.58 -8.21 -9.68
C GLU A 363 9.68 -9.68 -10.09
N LEU A 364 8.67 -10.18 -10.83
CA LEU A 364 8.63 -11.54 -11.31
C LEU A 364 9.82 -11.84 -12.23
N ARG A 365 10.23 -10.89 -13.08
CA ARG A 365 11.39 -11.02 -13.95
C ARG A 365 12.67 -11.16 -13.15
N THR A 366 12.89 -10.30 -12.16
CA THR A 366 14.04 -10.39 -11.25
C THR A 366 14.07 -11.72 -10.52
N PHE A 367 12.93 -12.17 -10.00
CA PHE A 367 12.79 -13.45 -9.32
C PHE A 367 13.10 -14.63 -10.25
N VAL A 368 12.51 -14.68 -11.46
CA VAL A 368 12.77 -15.75 -12.44
C VAL A 368 14.24 -15.78 -12.83
N SER A 369 14.86 -14.62 -13.09
CA SER A 369 16.28 -14.56 -13.44
C SER A 369 17.14 -15.16 -12.34
N ARG A 370 16.92 -14.74 -11.08
CA ARG A 370 17.64 -15.24 -9.91
C ARG A 370 17.50 -16.75 -9.77
N LYS A 371 16.27 -17.28 -9.71
CA LYS A 371 16.03 -18.71 -9.48
C LYS A 371 16.57 -19.60 -10.60
N MET A 372 16.44 -19.14 -11.85
CA MET A 372 16.93 -19.90 -13.00
C MET A 372 18.47 -19.87 -13.09
N GLU A 373 19.10 -18.75 -12.74
CA GLU A 373 20.56 -18.63 -12.69
C GLU A 373 21.16 -19.45 -11.54
N GLU A 374 20.54 -19.43 -10.35
CA GLU A 374 20.92 -20.29 -9.21
C GLU A 374 20.90 -21.78 -9.59
N ARG A 375 19.89 -22.22 -10.36
CA ARG A 375 19.71 -23.63 -10.71
C ARG A 375 20.52 -24.09 -11.93
N PHE A 376 20.60 -23.26 -12.97
CA PHE A 376 21.12 -23.65 -14.29
C PHE A 376 22.30 -22.80 -14.78
N GLY A 377 22.71 -21.78 -14.02
CA GLY A 377 23.81 -20.88 -14.35
C GLY A 377 23.45 -19.76 -15.32
N THR A 378 24.43 -18.91 -15.65
CA THR A 378 24.26 -17.66 -16.42
C THR A 378 23.67 -17.83 -17.83
N TYR A 379 23.79 -19.02 -18.43
CA TYR A 379 23.28 -19.31 -19.78
C TYR A 379 21.86 -19.88 -19.79
N TRP A 380 21.18 -19.95 -18.64
CA TRP A 380 19.87 -20.57 -18.50
C TRP A 380 18.83 -20.06 -19.52
N PHE A 381 18.86 -18.77 -19.87
CA PHE A 381 17.86 -18.20 -20.79
C PHE A 381 17.96 -18.82 -22.18
N ARG A 382 19.17 -19.12 -22.65
CA ARG A 382 19.37 -19.80 -23.94
C ARG A 382 18.83 -21.23 -23.89
N ASP A 383 19.08 -21.92 -22.79
CA ASP A 383 18.88 -23.36 -22.70
C ASP A 383 17.46 -23.74 -22.26
N ARG A 384 16.83 -22.93 -21.39
CA ARG A 384 15.50 -23.17 -20.80
C ARG A 384 14.39 -22.27 -21.36
N ALA A 385 14.72 -21.19 -22.07
CA ALA A 385 13.77 -20.29 -22.73
C ALA A 385 13.99 -20.23 -24.25
N SER A 386 14.42 -21.35 -24.87
CA SER A 386 14.85 -21.42 -26.27
C SER A 386 13.81 -20.90 -27.27
N ASN A 387 12.52 -21.11 -26.99
CA ASN A 387 11.40 -20.60 -27.78
C ASN A 387 11.23 -19.07 -27.71
N LEU A 388 11.75 -18.41 -26.69
CA LEU A 388 11.67 -16.96 -26.48
C LEU A 388 12.91 -16.20 -27.00
N VAL A 389 14.05 -16.89 -27.13
CA VAL A 389 15.35 -16.26 -27.50
C VAL A 389 15.26 -15.45 -28.80
N GLY A 390 14.61 -15.99 -29.84
CA GLY A 390 14.49 -15.32 -31.13
C GLY A 390 13.72 -14.00 -31.04
N LYS A 391 12.55 -14.04 -30.39
CA LYS A 391 11.70 -12.86 -30.17
C LYS A 391 12.39 -11.82 -29.28
N ALA A 392 12.98 -12.25 -28.16
CA ALA A 392 13.69 -11.36 -27.25
C ALA A 392 14.89 -10.67 -27.92
N LYS A 393 15.66 -11.39 -28.75
CA LYS A 393 16.76 -10.79 -29.54
C LYS A 393 16.25 -9.75 -30.54
N ALA A 394 15.14 -10.03 -31.22
CA ALA A 394 14.54 -9.08 -32.15
C ALA A 394 14.04 -7.81 -31.43
N ALA A 395 13.36 -7.98 -30.29
CA ALA A 395 12.90 -6.87 -29.46
C ALA A 395 14.07 -6.03 -28.93
N ARG A 396 15.14 -6.67 -28.44
CA ARG A 396 16.36 -5.96 -28.02
C ARG A 396 17.02 -5.21 -29.16
N LYS A 397 17.12 -5.81 -30.35
CA LYS A 397 17.68 -5.14 -31.53
C LYS A 397 16.89 -3.87 -31.86
N ALA A 398 15.56 -3.96 -31.85
CA ALA A 398 14.68 -2.81 -32.09
C ALA A 398 14.82 -1.73 -31.00
N ALA A 399 15.02 -2.10 -29.74
CA ALA A 399 15.28 -1.16 -28.64
C ALA A 399 16.63 -0.43 -28.82
N LEU A 400 17.69 -1.16 -29.16
CA LEU A 400 19.02 -0.59 -29.45
C LEU A 400 18.98 0.36 -30.66
N GLU A 401 18.21 0.02 -31.71
CA GLU A 401 17.99 0.88 -32.87
C GLU A 401 17.27 2.20 -32.51
N ARG A 402 16.48 2.21 -31.42
CA ARG A 402 15.86 3.42 -30.85
C ARG A 402 16.77 4.18 -29.87
N GLY A 403 17.99 3.69 -29.62
CA GLY A 403 18.93 4.29 -28.68
C GLY A 403 18.66 3.95 -27.21
N GLU A 404 17.87 2.92 -26.93
CA GLU A 404 17.69 2.39 -25.57
C GLU A 404 18.93 1.63 -25.09
N GLU A 405 19.07 1.45 -23.78
CA GLU A 405 20.20 0.74 -23.17
C GLU A 405 20.22 -0.76 -23.53
N PHE A 406 21.42 -1.35 -23.56
CA PHE A 406 21.57 -2.79 -23.69
C PHE A 406 21.15 -3.49 -22.39
N LEU A 407 20.06 -4.25 -22.46
CA LEU A 407 19.56 -5.04 -21.33
C LEU A 407 19.65 -6.57 -21.58
N PRO A 408 19.63 -7.39 -20.52
CA PRO A 408 19.50 -8.86 -20.62
C PRO A 408 18.25 -9.28 -21.41
N LEU A 409 18.27 -10.45 -22.04
CA LEU A 409 17.16 -10.91 -22.90
C LEU A 409 15.82 -11.05 -22.15
N ILE A 410 15.86 -11.37 -20.86
CA ILE A 410 14.66 -11.49 -20.04
C ILE A 410 13.91 -10.15 -19.88
N GLU A 411 14.59 -9.00 -19.99
CA GLU A 411 13.95 -7.67 -19.97
C GLU A 411 13.05 -7.42 -21.18
N PHE A 412 13.19 -8.24 -22.22
CA PHE A 412 12.40 -8.17 -23.45
C PHE A 412 11.29 -9.22 -23.53
N THR A 413 10.96 -9.87 -22.40
CA THR A 413 9.81 -10.79 -22.31
C THR A 413 8.62 -10.12 -21.63
N ASP A 414 7.41 -10.44 -22.07
CA ASP A 414 6.17 -9.99 -21.43
C ASP A 414 5.68 -10.95 -20.32
N LEU A 415 4.70 -10.51 -19.52
CA LEU A 415 4.13 -11.30 -18.43
C LEU A 415 3.59 -12.68 -18.87
N GLY A 416 3.04 -12.78 -20.09
CA GLY A 416 2.53 -14.05 -20.61
C GLY A 416 3.63 -15.02 -21.01
N GLU A 417 4.74 -14.50 -21.51
CA GLU A 417 5.95 -15.27 -21.80
C GLU A 417 6.61 -15.78 -20.52
N LEU A 418 6.73 -14.92 -19.50
CA LEU A 418 7.20 -15.33 -18.17
C LEU A 418 6.31 -16.43 -17.59
N ALA A 419 4.98 -16.28 -17.66
CA ALA A 419 4.04 -17.29 -17.21
C ALA A 419 4.25 -18.63 -17.93
N THR A 420 4.45 -18.60 -19.25
CA THR A 420 4.65 -19.80 -20.08
C THR A 420 5.98 -20.48 -19.76
N LEU A 421 7.05 -19.69 -19.59
CA LEU A 421 8.37 -20.16 -19.21
C LEU A 421 8.35 -20.91 -17.88
N MET A 422 7.74 -20.31 -16.85
CA MET A 422 7.63 -20.89 -15.51
C MET A 422 6.78 -22.16 -15.50
N GLN A 423 5.70 -22.19 -16.29
CA GLN A 423 4.81 -23.34 -16.39
C GLN A 423 5.35 -24.48 -17.27
N SER A 424 6.47 -24.31 -17.98
CA SER A 424 7.04 -25.45 -18.72
C SER A 424 7.34 -26.60 -17.75
N LYS A 425 7.00 -27.84 -18.12
CA LYS A 425 7.06 -29.00 -17.21
C LYS A 425 8.41 -29.08 -16.48
N ALA A 426 9.51 -28.96 -17.23
CA ALA A 426 10.84 -29.02 -16.66
C ALA A 426 11.13 -27.87 -15.68
N ASN A 427 10.81 -26.60 -16.03
CA ASN A 427 11.06 -25.48 -15.10
C ASN A 427 10.14 -25.53 -13.88
N TRP A 428 8.91 -25.99 -14.05
CA TRP A 428 7.99 -26.17 -12.95
C TRP A 428 8.53 -27.20 -11.96
N ASP A 429 8.83 -28.41 -12.43
CA ASP A 429 9.30 -29.51 -11.58
C ASP A 429 10.68 -29.20 -10.95
N ASP A 430 11.57 -28.51 -11.67
CA ASP A 430 12.94 -28.26 -11.22
C ASP A 430 13.11 -27.01 -10.33
N VAL A 431 12.22 -26.00 -10.44
CA VAL A 431 12.44 -24.66 -9.84
C VAL A 431 11.19 -24.09 -9.16
N PHE A 432 10.04 -24.09 -9.82
CA PHE A 432 8.89 -23.27 -9.39
C PHE A 432 7.81 -24.03 -8.62
N GLY A 433 7.76 -25.35 -8.73
CA GLY A 433 6.73 -26.21 -8.14
C GLY A 433 6.70 -26.12 -6.62
N ASP A 434 7.86 -26.07 -5.98
CA ASP A 434 7.99 -25.89 -4.54
C ASP A 434 7.54 -24.50 -4.06
N ILE A 435 7.44 -23.49 -4.93
CA ILE A 435 7.14 -22.11 -4.54
C ILE A 435 5.65 -21.81 -4.71
N PHE A 436 5.09 -22.22 -5.86
CA PHE A 436 3.69 -21.92 -6.20
C PHE A 436 2.73 -23.07 -5.97
N ILE A 437 3.26 -24.29 -5.71
CA ILE A 437 2.55 -25.50 -5.27
C ILE A 437 1.62 -26.08 -6.33
N HIS A 438 0.61 -25.32 -6.75
CA HIS A 438 -0.40 -25.74 -7.70
C HIS A 438 -0.25 -24.99 -9.02
N ARG A 439 0.15 -25.73 -10.06
CA ARG A 439 0.37 -25.19 -11.41
C ARG A 439 -0.88 -24.55 -12.00
N ASP A 440 -2.04 -25.18 -11.84
CA ASP A 440 -3.29 -24.68 -12.39
C ASP A 440 -3.74 -23.39 -11.71
N ALA A 441 -3.59 -23.31 -10.38
CA ALA A 441 -3.88 -22.09 -9.63
C ALA A 441 -2.95 -20.94 -10.05
N PHE A 442 -1.66 -21.22 -10.23
CA PHE A 442 -0.70 -20.24 -10.77
C PHE A 442 -1.07 -19.81 -12.19
N SER A 443 -1.46 -20.75 -13.05
CA SER A 443 -1.90 -20.45 -14.42
C SER A 443 -3.09 -19.49 -14.44
N LEU A 444 -4.10 -19.76 -13.60
CA LEU A 444 -5.26 -18.89 -13.43
C LEU A 444 -4.85 -17.52 -12.90
N ASP A 445 -3.96 -17.47 -11.91
CA ASP A 445 -3.40 -16.21 -11.39
C ASP A 445 -2.72 -15.37 -12.47
N MET A 446 -1.86 -15.97 -13.28
CA MET A 446 -1.19 -15.28 -14.37
C MET A 446 -2.16 -14.82 -15.45
N GLN A 447 -3.17 -15.63 -15.80
CA GLN A 447 -4.19 -15.23 -16.78
C GLN A 447 -4.95 -13.97 -16.33
N ARG A 448 -5.23 -13.82 -15.03
CA ARG A 448 -5.89 -12.63 -14.45
C ARG A 448 -5.03 -11.38 -14.68
N LEU A 449 -3.74 -11.46 -14.40
CA LEU A 449 -2.82 -10.33 -14.56
C LEU A 449 -2.54 -10.02 -16.04
N ILE A 450 -2.39 -11.04 -16.89
CA ILE A 450 -2.20 -10.88 -18.34
C ILE A 450 -3.42 -10.19 -18.96
N ALA A 451 -4.63 -10.47 -18.46
CA ALA A 451 -5.82 -9.78 -18.90
C ALA A 451 -5.73 -8.27 -18.64
N VAL A 452 -5.19 -7.83 -17.50
CA VAL A 452 -5.04 -6.39 -17.25
C VAL A 452 -3.87 -5.78 -18.07
N ARG A 453 -2.79 -6.53 -18.30
CA ARG A 453 -1.53 -6.04 -18.90
C ARG A 453 -1.57 -5.72 -20.39
N ARG A 454 -2.34 -6.46 -21.19
CA ARG A 454 -2.22 -6.43 -22.67
C ARG A 454 -2.42 -5.00 -23.24
N PRO A 455 -1.56 -4.51 -24.15
CA PRO A 455 -1.66 -3.14 -24.67
C PRO A 455 -2.97 -2.76 -25.35
N ALA A 456 -3.58 -3.70 -26.08
CA ALA A 456 -4.92 -3.52 -26.64
C ALA A 456 -6.03 -3.39 -25.56
N MET A 457 -5.72 -3.72 -24.31
CA MET A 457 -6.59 -3.52 -23.14
C MET A 457 -6.35 -2.19 -22.42
N HIS A 458 -5.35 -1.38 -22.81
CA HIS A 458 -5.21 0.01 -22.37
C HIS A 458 -6.34 0.92 -22.86
N ALA A 459 -7.33 0.39 -23.60
CA ALA A 459 -8.63 1.01 -23.88
C ALA A 459 -9.84 0.41 -23.12
N ARG A 460 -9.71 -0.77 -22.47
CA ARG A 460 -10.81 -1.45 -21.77
C ARG A 460 -11.04 -0.91 -20.34
N PRO A 461 -12.30 -0.74 -19.89
CA PRO A 461 -12.62 -0.36 -18.51
C PRO A 461 -12.15 -1.42 -17.51
N VAL A 462 -11.60 -0.98 -16.37
CA VAL A 462 -11.37 -1.83 -15.20
C VAL A 462 -12.54 -1.56 -14.25
N ASP A 463 -13.30 -2.60 -13.91
CA ASP A 463 -14.38 -2.52 -12.90
C ASP A 463 -13.88 -2.92 -11.50
N GLY A 464 -14.74 -2.80 -10.50
CA GLY A 464 -14.43 -3.13 -9.11
C GLY A 464 -13.97 -4.58 -8.92
N VAL A 465 -14.64 -5.54 -9.58
CA VAL A 465 -14.31 -6.96 -9.52
C VAL A 465 -12.88 -7.21 -10.02
N LEU A 466 -12.54 -6.72 -11.23
CA LEU A 466 -11.20 -6.90 -11.81
C LEU A 466 -10.11 -6.21 -11.00
N LEU A 467 -10.39 -5.01 -10.47
CA LEU A 467 -9.42 -4.27 -9.67
C LEU A 467 -9.05 -5.03 -8.40
N VAL A 468 -10.04 -5.35 -7.55
CA VAL A 468 -9.81 -6.01 -6.26
C VAL A 468 -9.24 -7.41 -6.47
N GLU A 469 -9.85 -8.12 -7.42
CA GLU A 469 -9.23 -9.11 -8.29
C GLU A 469 -7.71 -9.19 -8.31
N MET A 470 -7.20 -8.35 -9.21
CA MET A 470 -5.82 -8.24 -9.58
C MET A 470 -4.95 -7.93 -8.36
N LEU A 471 -5.38 -7.02 -7.49
CA LEU A 471 -4.61 -6.67 -6.28
C LEU A 471 -4.46 -7.85 -5.32
N CYS A 472 -5.52 -8.65 -5.14
CA CYS A 472 -5.45 -9.87 -4.33
C CYS A 472 -4.48 -10.91 -4.93
N VAL A 473 -4.49 -11.05 -6.25
CA VAL A 473 -3.60 -11.98 -6.97
C VAL A 473 -2.15 -11.52 -6.85
N ILE A 474 -1.85 -10.24 -7.13
CA ILE A 474 -0.50 -9.67 -7.01
C ILE A 474 0.02 -9.91 -5.59
N ARG A 475 -0.74 -9.51 -4.57
CA ARG A 475 -0.35 -9.70 -3.16
C ARG A 475 -0.06 -11.16 -2.85
N ARG A 476 -0.94 -12.09 -3.27
CA ARG A 476 -0.76 -13.52 -3.05
C ARG A 476 0.51 -14.06 -3.71
N LEU A 477 0.77 -13.68 -4.97
CA LEU A 477 1.95 -14.12 -5.70
C LEU A 477 3.24 -13.53 -5.12
N SER A 478 3.26 -12.23 -4.79
CA SER A 478 4.42 -11.59 -4.16
C SER A 478 4.74 -12.22 -2.79
N VAL A 479 3.73 -12.57 -1.98
CA VAL A 479 3.97 -13.32 -0.72
C VAL A 479 4.61 -14.68 -0.98
N ARG A 480 4.21 -15.40 -2.04
CA ARG A 480 4.82 -16.69 -2.39
C ARG A 480 6.26 -16.51 -2.90
N ILE A 481 6.51 -15.48 -3.70
CA ILE A 481 7.85 -15.11 -4.18
C ILE A 481 8.77 -14.80 -2.99
N ALA A 482 8.29 -14.00 -2.04
CA ALA A 482 9.04 -13.63 -0.84
C ALA A 482 9.30 -14.83 0.10
N ASN A 483 8.35 -15.76 0.21
CA ASN A 483 8.55 -17.00 1.00
C ASN A 483 9.56 -17.96 0.36
N ASP A 484 9.77 -17.88 -0.96
CA ASP A 484 10.74 -18.67 -1.74
C ASP A 484 10.71 -20.19 -1.46
N GLY A 485 9.53 -20.74 -1.17
CA GLY A 485 9.34 -22.17 -0.89
C GLY A 485 9.74 -22.61 0.53
N ALA A 486 9.99 -21.67 1.46
CA ALA A 486 10.40 -21.98 2.83
C ALA A 486 9.43 -22.93 3.56
N TRP A 487 8.14 -22.91 3.21
CA TRP A 487 7.14 -23.85 3.75
C TRP A 487 7.53 -25.33 3.61
N LYS A 488 8.31 -25.68 2.59
CA LYS A 488 8.76 -27.06 2.38
C LYS A 488 9.76 -27.48 3.45
N ALA A 489 10.70 -26.61 3.80
CA ALA A 489 11.65 -26.85 4.88
C ALA A 489 10.92 -27.01 6.22
N ASP A 490 9.94 -26.14 6.48
CA ASP A 490 9.12 -26.23 7.70
C ASP A 490 8.38 -27.57 7.77
N SER A 491 7.80 -28.03 6.66
CA SER A 491 7.08 -29.32 6.61
C SER A 491 7.96 -30.56 6.80
N GLU A 492 9.26 -30.44 6.51
CA GLU A 492 10.23 -31.52 6.72
C GLU A 492 10.74 -31.56 8.16
N LEU A 493 10.72 -30.43 8.88
CA LEU A 493 11.11 -30.32 10.30
C LEU A 493 10.04 -30.85 11.27
N ASP A 494 8.78 -30.92 10.86
CA ASP A 494 7.66 -31.46 11.66
C ASP A 494 7.64 -33.01 11.75
N ARG A 495 8.63 -33.70 11.16
CA ARG A 495 8.81 -35.16 11.24
C ARG A 495 9.84 -35.55 12.29
#